data_AF-A0A9W5PYE6-F1
#
_entry.id   AF-A0A9W5PYE6-F1
#
_cell.length_a   1.000
_cell.length_b   1.000
_cell.length_c   1.000
_cell.angle_alpha   90.00
_cell.angle_beta   90.00
_cell.angle_gamma   90.00
#
_symmetry.space_group_name_H-M   'P 1'
#
loop_
_entity.id
_entity.type
_entity.pdbx_description
1 polymer ?
#
loop_
_entity_poly.entity_id
_entity_poly.type
_entity_poly.pdbx_seq_one_letter_code
_entity_poly.pdbx_strand_id
1 'polypeptide(L)'
;MEILLDGKRIFEVENPNYDYVVFPAERIQTYIQLNGYLIKKGDLQHPKKWINMEDASDMDRLVLESSFNPDEYECLFFDDLGLKEAIQNILSPYNIQIDNEIKKLLSINELPLKAALELKELFTSEKYANDYSNPLDFARYEGYEFECNGEIKKWFIGEEELPCTSITYDTTRRFVNMCIVETYYKKTKKHSEHVFKTHTGEWYRYYAGDTKNNFWIMEDIEGEELVSFPFHLYTLQETAPRQLPKKEKEIKIDWSKFIEKEEIYDFYYSEKEFTLRILHNKTWNDLVNINGEWKRFTKKVSRGEEPFESWDINCDDEVFLGSATFGDIKEEEFTEQQLHQLCAEIRERPYDRASK
;
A
#
# COMPACT_ATOMS: atom_id res chain seq x y z
N MET A 1 -0.61 -25.69 6.13
CA MET A 1 -0.09 -24.79 5.09
C MET A 1 -0.48 -23.38 5.48
N GLU A 2 0.49 -22.50 5.68
CA GLU A 2 0.19 -21.09 5.96
C GLU A 2 -0.39 -20.45 4.71
N ILE A 3 -1.44 -19.66 4.91
CA ILE A 3 -2.02 -18.84 3.84
C ILE A 3 -1.16 -17.57 3.79
N LEU A 4 -0.55 -17.31 2.63
CA LEU A 4 0.41 -16.22 2.39
C LEU A 4 0.02 -14.87 3.04
N LEU A 5 -1.24 -14.48 2.96
CA LEU A 5 -1.72 -13.18 3.43
C LEU A 5 -2.61 -13.24 4.68
N ASP A 6 -2.84 -14.42 5.25
CA ASP A 6 -3.72 -14.56 6.41
C ASP A 6 -3.10 -13.93 7.67
N GLY A 7 -3.94 -13.28 8.47
CA GLY A 7 -3.53 -12.53 9.67
C GLY A 7 -2.67 -11.29 9.40
N LYS A 8 -2.58 -10.82 8.16
CA LYS A 8 -1.74 -9.67 7.78
C LYS A 8 -2.58 -8.48 7.32
N ARG A 9 -2.04 -7.28 7.52
CA ARG A 9 -2.53 -6.04 6.91
C ARG A 9 -1.59 -5.62 5.78
N ILE A 10 -2.18 -5.14 4.70
CA ILE A 10 -1.50 -4.82 3.44
C ILE A 10 -1.75 -3.36 3.15
N PHE A 11 -0.66 -2.65 2.87
CA PHE A 11 -0.67 -1.23 2.68
C PHE A 11 0.02 -0.86 1.39
N GLU A 12 -0.63 0.00 0.62
CA GLU A 12 -0.02 0.62 -0.56
C GLU A 12 0.94 1.71 -0.11
N VAL A 13 2.04 1.83 -0.84
CA VAL A 13 3.11 2.78 -0.55
C VAL A 13 3.54 3.50 -1.81
N GLU A 14 3.77 4.80 -1.70
CA GLU A 14 4.39 5.55 -2.78
C GLU A 14 5.91 5.31 -2.77
N ASN A 15 6.35 4.19 -3.37
CA ASN A 15 7.76 3.84 -3.47
C ASN A 15 8.11 3.35 -4.88
N PRO A 16 9.22 3.80 -5.47
CA PRO A 16 9.62 3.35 -6.81
C PRO A 16 10.11 1.89 -6.88
N ASN A 17 10.34 1.24 -5.73
CA ASN A 17 10.87 -0.12 -5.70
C ASN A 17 9.83 -1.19 -5.34
N TYR A 18 8.68 -0.80 -4.77
CA TYR A 18 7.64 -1.73 -4.39
C TYR A 18 6.30 -1.05 -4.18
N ASP A 19 5.22 -1.78 -4.47
CA ASP A 19 3.86 -1.24 -4.47
C ASP A 19 3.18 -1.38 -3.11
N TYR A 20 3.52 -2.44 -2.36
CA TYR A 20 2.91 -2.70 -1.06
C TYR A 20 3.90 -3.16 0.00
N VAL A 21 3.55 -2.84 1.24
CA VAL A 21 4.11 -3.49 2.42
C VAL A 21 3.05 -4.26 3.17
N VAL A 22 3.48 -5.36 3.79
CA VAL A 22 2.61 -6.29 4.49
C VAL A 22 3.16 -6.50 5.89
N PHE A 23 2.31 -6.25 6.89
CA PHE A 23 2.64 -6.43 8.31
C PHE A 23 1.75 -7.47 8.96
N PRO A 24 2.25 -8.25 9.93
CA PRO A 24 1.38 -9.03 10.79
C PRO A 24 0.45 -8.09 11.57
N ALA A 25 -0.86 -8.35 11.53
CA ALA A 25 -1.86 -7.46 12.12
C ALA A 25 -1.66 -7.31 13.63
N GLU A 26 -1.22 -8.38 14.30
CA GLU A 26 -0.95 -8.43 15.74
C GLU A 26 0.27 -7.62 16.19
N ARG A 27 1.11 -7.19 15.26
CA ARG A 27 2.29 -6.37 15.56
C ARG A 27 2.09 -4.88 15.31
N ILE A 28 0.95 -4.49 14.73
CA ILE A 28 0.60 -3.08 14.59
C ILE A 28 0.15 -2.57 15.97
N GLN A 29 0.68 -1.42 16.34
CA GLN A 29 0.49 -0.82 17.65
C GLN A 29 -0.09 0.59 17.54
N THR A 30 -0.75 1.05 18.59
CA THR A 30 -1.28 2.41 18.67
C THR A 30 -0.26 3.34 19.31
N TYR A 31 0.03 4.43 18.62
CA TYR A 31 0.89 5.52 19.06
C TYR A 31 0.07 6.76 19.31
N ILE A 32 0.53 7.56 20.25
CA ILE A 32 -0.04 8.87 20.57
C ILE A 32 0.96 9.92 20.18
N GLN A 33 0.47 10.96 19.52
CA GLN A 33 1.25 12.15 19.25
C GLN A 33 1.17 13.10 20.44
N LEU A 34 2.29 13.27 21.12
CA LEU A 34 2.46 14.25 22.17
C LEU A 34 2.82 15.60 21.54
N ASN A 35 2.01 16.61 21.81
CA ASN A 35 2.24 18.00 21.42
C ASN A 35 2.24 18.91 22.65
N GLY A 36 2.75 20.14 22.51
CA GLY A 36 2.75 21.15 23.56
C GLY A 36 3.65 20.79 24.76
N TYR A 37 3.14 21.06 25.97
CA TYR A 37 3.92 21.03 27.21
C TYR A 37 3.41 19.95 28.17
N LEU A 38 4.35 19.17 28.73
CA LEU A 38 4.07 18.17 29.76
C LEU A 38 4.79 18.54 31.06
N ILE A 39 4.02 18.60 32.16
CA ILE A 39 4.53 18.89 33.51
C ILE A 39 4.37 17.66 34.38
N LYS A 40 5.50 17.05 34.78
CA LYS A 40 5.51 15.92 35.72
C LYS A 40 5.09 16.35 37.12
N LYS A 41 4.46 15.44 37.87
CA LYS A 41 4.10 15.65 39.28
C LYS A 41 5.30 16.13 40.10
N GLY A 42 5.19 17.31 40.69
CA GLY A 42 6.21 17.92 41.53
C GLY A 42 7.16 18.89 40.82
N ASP A 43 7.08 18.99 39.48
CA ASP A 43 7.90 19.90 38.69
C ASP A 43 7.18 21.20 38.31
N LEU A 44 5.93 21.40 38.74
CA LEU A 44 5.14 22.60 38.46
C LEU A 44 5.87 23.92 38.79
N GLN A 45 6.57 23.99 39.94
CA GLN A 45 7.30 25.20 40.31
C GLN A 45 8.60 25.39 39.52
N HIS A 46 9.04 24.43 38.71
CA HIS A 46 10.33 24.45 38.03
C HIS A 46 10.17 24.37 36.50
N PRO A 47 9.74 25.46 35.83
CA PRO A 47 9.54 25.49 34.38
C PRO A 47 10.69 24.94 33.54
N LYS A 48 11.95 25.14 33.96
CA LYS A 48 13.12 24.54 33.30
C LYS A 48 13.13 23.00 33.19
N LYS A 49 12.26 22.32 33.95
CA LYS A 49 12.09 20.86 33.91
C LYS A 49 10.86 20.44 33.11
N TRP A 50 10.02 21.38 32.69
CA TRP A 50 8.85 21.07 31.87
C TRP A 50 9.32 20.56 30.51
N ILE A 51 8.59 19.61 29.95
CA ILE A 51 8.92 18.98 28.69
C ILE A 51 8.18 19.74 27.59
N ASN A 52 8.92 20.28 26.62
CA ASN A 52 8.36 20.90 25.42
C ASN A 52 8.46 19.93 24.24
N MET A 53 7.33 19.37 23.82
CA MET A 53 7.29 18.47 22.68
C MET A 53 7.37 19.21 21.34
N GLU A 54 7.14 20.53 21.31
CA GLU A 54 7.29 21.34 20.09
C GLU A 54 8.75 21.43 19.61
N ASP A 55 9.72 21.17 20.49
CA ASP A 55 11.14 21.09 20.15
C ASP A 55 11.61 19.66 19.84
N ALA A 56 10.78 18.65 20.15
CA ALA A 56 11.10 17.26 19.86
C ALA A 56 10.97 16.98 18.36
N SER A 57 11.75 16.01 17.85
CA SER A 57 11.58 15.53 16.48
C SER A 57 10.19 14.89 16.31
N ASP A 58 9.66 14.88 15.10
CA ASP A 58 8.33 14.31 14.85
C ASP A 58 8.22 12.83 15.29
N MET A 59 9.32 12.07 15.16
CA MET A 59 9.40 10.67 15.59
C MET A 59 9.42 10.49 17.11
N ASP A 60 9.97 11.46 17.84
CA ASP A 60 10.02 11.45 19.31
C ASP A 60 8.68 11.88 19.93
N ARG A 61 7.87 12.65 19.18
CA ARG A 61 6.50 13.01 19.58
C ARG A 61 5.56 11.81 19.55
N LEU A 62 5.85 10.80 18.74
CA LEU A 62 5.02 9.61 18.60
C LEU A 62 5.50 8.51 19.56
N VAL A 63 4.79 8.42 20.68
CA VAL A 63 5.07 7.46 21.75
C VAL A 63 4.05 6.32 21.72
N LEU A 64 4.49 5.14 22.11
CA LEU A 64 3.61 3.99 22.20
C LEU A 64 2.55 4.21 23.30
N GLU A 65 1.26 4.09 22.97
CA GLU A 65 0.16 4.33 23.91
C GLU A 65 0.29 3.46 25.16
N SER A 66 0.63 2.17 24.98
CA SER A 66 0.81 1.23 26.09
C SER A 66 1.99 1.55 27.03
N SER A 67 2.93 2.39 26.59
CA SER A 67 4.08 2.83 27.37
C SER A 67 3.92 4.23 27.95
N PHE A 68 2.88 4.98 27.54
CA PHE A 68 2.64 6.32 28.02
C PHE A 68 1.71 6.31 29.23
N ASN A 69 2.17 6.86 30.34
CA ASN A 69 1.41 6.94 31.57
C ASN A 69 1.01 8.40 31.87
N PRO A 70 -0.24 8.82 31.57
CA PRO A 70 -0.71 10.18 31.82
C PRO A 70 -0.70 10.53 33.31
N ASP A 71 -0.82 9.55 34.21
CA ASP A 71 -0.84 9.78 35.65
C ASP A 71 0.51 10.25 36.20
N GLU A 72 1.60 10.21 35.44
CA GLU A 72 2.88 10.81 35.86
C GLU A 72 2.86 12.33 35.79
N TYR A 73 1.89 12.90 35.09
CA TYR A 73 1.78 14.31 34.80
C TYR A 73 0.71 14.97 35.65
N GLU A 74 0.93 16.24 35.99
CA GLU A 74 -0.07 17.08 36.66
C GLU A 74 -0.70 18.12 35.74
N CYS A 75 -0.04 18.47 34.63
CA CYS A 75 -0.59 19.32 33.57
C CYS A 75 -0.11 18.84 32.19
N LEU A 76 -1.03 18.91 31.22
CA LEU A 76 -0.80 18.67 29.80
C LEU A 76 -1.57 19.77 29.06
N PHE A 77 -0.88 20.62 28.29
CA PHE A 77 -1.52 21.74 27.59
C PHE A 77 -0.82 22.06 26.26
N PHE A 78 -1.57 22.63 25.31
CA PHE A 78 -1.03 23.09 24.02
C PHE A 78 -0.83 24.61 24.03
N ASP A 79 -0.02 25.10 23.09
CA ASP A 79 0.10 26.54 22.84
C ASP A 79 -1.14 27.07 22.08
N ASP A 80 -2.26 27.16 22.79
CA ASP A 80 -3.54 27.59 22.23
C ASP A 80 -3.71 29.12 22.16
N LEU A 81 -4.63 29.55 21.27
CA LEU A 81 -4.93 30.96 21.07
C LEU A 81 -5.38 31.64 22.37
N GLY A 82 -4.65 32.68 22.79
CA GLY A 82 -4.94 33.45 24.00
C GLY A 82 -4.39 32.85 25.29
N LEU A 83 -3.79 31.65 25.27
CA LEU A 83 -3.14 31.07 26.45
C LEU A 83 -1.95 31.93 26.90
N LYS A 84 -1.14 32.41 25.95
CA LYS A 84 0.02 33.29 26.18
C LYS A 84 -0.32 34.53 27.00
N GLU A 85 -1.41 35.21 26.64
CA GLU A 85 -1.89 36.40 27.34
C GLU A 85 -2.35 36.07 28.76
N ALA A 86 -3.07 34.94 28.93
CA ALA A 86 -3.52 34.49 30.24
C ALA A 86 -2.33 34.14 31.16
N ILE A 87 -1.33 33.44 30.64
CA ILE A 87 -0.07 33.16 31.35
C ILE A 87 0.62 34.48 31.74
N GLN A 88 0.77 35.42 30.80
CA GLN A 88 1.42 36.70 31.07
C GLN A 88 0.68 37.50 32.15
N ASN A 89 -0.65 37.46 32.19
CA ASN A 89 -1.43 38.12 33.23
C ASN A 89 -1.15 37.54 34.64
N ILE A 90 -1.00 36.22 34.76
CA ILE A 90 -0.66 35.55 36.02
C ILE A 90 0.77 35.90 36.48
N LEU A 91 1.71 36.01 35.54
CA LEU A 91 3.12 36.23 35.83
C LEU A 91 3.51 37.69 36.07
N SER A 92 2.75 38.63 35.52
CA SER A 92 3.04 40.07 35.60
C SER A 92 3.21 40.61 37.03
N PRO A 93 2.38 40.23 38.03
CA PRO A 93 2.55 40.65 39.42
C PRO A 93 3.88 40.21 40.06
N TYR A 94 4.53 39.20 39.50
CA TYR A 94 5.81 38.65 39.97
C TYR A 94 7.01 39.20 39.18
N ASN A 95 6.81 40.21 38.33
CA ASN A 95 7.81 40.79 37.43
C ASN A 95 8.46 39.76 36.49
N ILE A 96 7.70 38.73 36.09
CA ILE A 96 8.13 37.72 35.13
C ILE A 96 7.47 38.05 33.77
N GLN A 97 8.29 38.13 32.73
CA GLN A 97 7.85 38.42 31.36
C GLN A 97 8.20 37.25 30.45
N ILE A 98 7.23 36.85 29.63
CA ILE A 98 7.38 35.78 28.64
C ILE A 98 7.18 36.29 27.21
N ASP A 99 6.95 37.59 26.99
CA ASP A 99 6.84 38.24 25.67
C ASP A 99 6.01 37.47 24.62
N ASN A 100 4.89 36.86 25.03
CA ASN A 100 4.06 36.01 24.18
C ASN A 100 4.77 34.76 23.61
N GLU A 101 5.77 34.22 24.30
CA GLU A 101 6.45 32.97 23.98
C GLU A 101 6.47 32.07 25.21
N ILE A 102 5.60 31.05 25.25
CA ILE A 102 5.52 30.10 26.38
C ILE A 102 6.89 29.46 26.65
N LYS A 103 7.67 29.17 25.60
CA LYS A 103 9.02 28.63 25.69
C LYS A 103 9.97 29.45 26.59
N LYS A 104 9.75 30.75 26.77
CA LYS A 104 10.55 31.57 27.70
C LYS A 104 10.39 31.15 29.15
N LEU A 105 9.25 30.55 29.52
CA LEU A 105 9.06 29.93 30.84
C LEU A 105 10.16 28.91 31.13
N LEU A 106 10.58 28.12 30.14
CA LEU A 106 11.57 27.05 30.32
C LEU A 106 12.95 27.57 30.76
N SER A 107 13.21 28.88 30.67
CA SER A 107 14.43 29.49 31.21
C SER A 107 14.38 29.76 32.73
N ILE A 108 13.20 29.65 33.34
CA ILE A 108 12.95 29.98 34.73
C ILE A 108 13.29 28.78 35.62
N ASN A 109 14.19 29.01 36.59
CA ASN A 109 14.60 27.99 37.54
C ASN A 109 13.50 27.57 38.50
N GLU A 110 12.76 28.56 39.02
CA GLU A 110 11.73 28.37 40.03
C GLU A 110 10.72 29.52 39.99
N LEU A 111 9.43 29.19 40.02
CA LEU A 111 8.32 30.13 40.11
C LEU A 111 7.88 30.30 41.57
N PRO A 112 7.39 31.48 41.96
CA PRO A 112 6.68 31.63 43.23
C PRO A 112 5.52 30.62 43.32
N LEU A 113 5.38 29.91 44.44
CA LEU A 113 4.35 28.87 44.63
C LEU A 113 2.95 29.32 44.22
N LYS A 114 2.57 30.54 44.60
CA LYS A 114 1.26 31.10 44.26
C LYS A 114 1.07 31.25 42.74
N ALA A 115 2.08 31.72 42.02
CA ALA A 115 2.05 31.80 40.55
C ALA A 115 1.94 30.41 39.92
N ALA A 116 2.70 29.44 40.44
CA ALA A 116 2.67 28.05 39.94
C ALA A 116 1.27 27.41 40.11
N LEU A 117 0.61 27.63 41.25
CA LEU A 117 -0.75 27.13 41.49
C LEU A 117 -1.79 27.81 40.58
N GLU A 118 -1.71 29.13 40.39
CA GLU A 118 -2.59 29.85 39.45
C GLU A 118 -2.40 29.37 38.00
N LEU A 119 -1.16 29.10 37.59
CA LEU A 119 -0.88 28.50 36.28
C LEU A 119 -1.45 27.09 36.15
N LYS A 120 -1.38 26.27 37.21
CA LYS A 120 -2.01 24.94 37.22
C LYS A 120 -3.52 25.03 37.04
N GLU A 121 -4.19 25.93 37.75
CA GLU A 121 -5.63 26.17 37.58
C GLU A 121 -5.95 26.61 36.15
N LEU A 122 -5.12 27.46 35.54
CA LEU A 122 -5.26 27.86 34.13
C LEU A 122 -5.13 26.66 33.18
N PHE A 123 -4.05 25.87 33.31
CA PHE A 123 -3.76 24.73 32.44
C PHE A 123 -4.74 23.57 32.60
N THR A 124 -5.46 23.50 33.73
CA THR A 124 -6.47 22.46 33.99
C THR A 124 -7.90 22.98 33.88
N SER A 125 -8.08 24.21 33.40
CA SER A 125 -9.40 24.78 33.13
C SER A 125 -10.01 24.18 31.86
N GLU A 126 -11.34 24.11 31.77
CA GLU A 126 -12.07 23.61 30.57
C GLU A 126 -11.65 24.28 29.26
N LYS A 127 -11.07 25.49 29.32
CA LYS A 127 -10.64 26.23 28.13
C LYS A 127 -9.30 25.76 27.55
N TYR A 128 -8.40 25.23 28.39
CA TYR A 128 -7.01 24.92 28.01
C TYR A 128 -6.55 23.53 28.45
N ALA A 129 -7.37 22.82 29.23
CA ALA A 129 -7.08 21.47 29.67
C ALA A 129 -7.24 20.52 28.50
N ASN A 130 -6.19 19.75 28.24
CA ASN A 130 -6.27 18.61 27.35
C ASN A 130 -6.70 17.38 28.12
N ASP A 131 -7.71 16.66 27.63
CA ASP A 131 -8.08 15.36 28.16
C ASP A 131 -7.37 14.27 27.37
N TYR A 132 -6.47 13.55 28.04
CA TYR A 132 -5.77 12.41 27.45
C TYR A 132 -6.70 11.35 26.84
N SER A 133 -7.87 11.15 27.45
CA SER A 133 -8.86 10.18 26.98
C SER A 133 -9.64 10.68 25.75
N ASN A 134 -9.54 11.97 25.44
CA ASN A 134 -10.19 12.59 24.30
C ASN A 134 -9.29 12.48 23.05
N PRO A 135 -9.72 11.75 22.00
CA PRO A 135 -8.95 11.64 20.76
C PRO A 135 -8.85 12.94 19.96
N LEU A 136 -9.69 13.95 20.28
CA LEU A 136 -9.55 15.29 19.69
C LEU A 136 -8.38 16.08 20.28
N ASP A 137 -8.01 15.80 21.54
CA ASP A 137 -6.91 16.47 22.20
C ASP A 137 -5.59 15.71 21.95
N PHE A 138 -5.64 14.38 21.84
CA PHE A 138 -4.48 13.54 21.55
C PHE A 138 -4.72 12.63 20.36
N ALA A 139 -4.11 13.01 19.23
CA ALA A 139 -4.16 12.23 18.00
C ALA A 139 -3.49 10.86 18.20
N ARG A 140 -4.17 9.81 17.70
CA ARG A 140 -3.73 8.42 17.76
C ARG A 140 -3.49 7.90 16.36
N TYR A 141 -2.36 7.24 16.18
CA TYR A 141 -1.94 6.67 14.91
C TYR A 141 -1.61 5.20 15.08
N GLU A 142 -1.91 4.41 14.07
CA GLU A 142 -1.38 3.06 14.01
C GLU A 142 0.05 3.11 13.49
N GLY A 143 0.92 2.26 14.03
CA GLY A 143 2.31 2.20 13.64
C GLY A 143 2.92 0.83 13.82
N TYR A 144 4.09 0.67 13.22
CA TYR A 144 4.83 -0.57 13.21
C TYR A 144 6.32 -0.30 13.46
N GLU A 145 6.89 -1.00 14.43
CA GLU A 145 8.31 -0.92 14.76
C GLU A 145 9.07 -2.15 14.25
N PHE A 146 10.21 -1.91 13.61
CA PHE A 146 11.12 -2.98 13.20
C PHE A 146 12.58 -2.56 13.30
N GLU A 147 13.45 -3.54 13.41
CA GLU A 147 14.89 -3.33 13.45
C GLU A 147 15.48 -3.43 12.03
N CYS A 148 16.15 -2.37 11.60
CA CYS A 148 16.86 -2.31 10.33
C CYS A 148 18.30 -1.89 10.60
N ASN A 149 19.27 -2.77 10.27
CA ASN A 149 20.70 -2.52 10.51
C ASN A 149 21.07 -2.18 11.97
N GLY A 150 20.32 -2.72 12.94
CA GLY A 150 20.54 -2.46 14.37
C GLY A 150 19.88 -1.18 14.90
N GLU A 151 19.18 -0.42 14.05
CA GLU A 151 18.37 0.73 14.44
C GLU A 151 16.88 0.38 14.43
N ILE A 152 16.14 0.81 15.44
CA ILE A 152 14.68 0.71 15.44
C ILE A 152 14.12 1.78 14.51
N LYS A 153 13.41 1.35 13.48
CA LYS A 153 12.63 2.20 12.58
C LYS A 153 11.16 2.05 12.90
N LYS A 154 10.40 3.14 12.77
CA LYS A 154 8.95 3.13 12.90
C LYS A 154 8.32 3.53 11.58
N TRP A 155 7.26 2.84 11.19
CA TRP A 155 6.36 3.24 10.11
C TRP A 155 5.03 3.61 10.72
N PHE A 156 4.45 4.72 10.27
CA PHE A 156 3.13 5.15 10.70
C PHE A 156 2.14 5.01 9.55
N ILE A 157 0.94 4.56 9.89
CA ILE A 157 -0.20 4.38 8.99
C ILE A 157 -1.09 5.60 9.18
N GLY A 158 -1.29 6.40 8.15
CA GLY A 158 -2.05 7.64 8.24
C GLY A 158 -2.06 8.45 6.95
N GLU A 159 -2.51 9.69 7.02
CA GLU A 159 -2.54 10.61 5.88
C GLU A 159 -1.16 11.23 5.61
N GLU A 160 -0.96 11.73 4.39
CA GLU A 160 0.31 12.37 3.93
C GLU A 160 0.76 13.55 4.79
N GLU A 161 -0.15 14.17 5.56
CA GLU A 161 0.17 15.32 6.40
C GLU A 161 0.97 14.98 7.67
N LEU A 162 1.13 13.68 8.02
CA LEU A 162 2.05 13.36 9.10
C LEU A 162 3.48 13.39 8.57
N PRO A 163 4.39 14.11 9.24
CA PRO A 163 5.80 14.25 8.82
C PRO A 163 6.60 12.92 8.83
N CYS A 164 5.96 11.81 9.16
CA CYS A 164 6.55 10.48 9.33
C CYS A 164 5.75 9.36 8.63
N THR A 165 4.71 9.69 7.85
CA THR A 165 3.97 8.66 7.10
C THR A 165 4.78 8.17 5.91
N SER A 166 4.87 6.85 5.75
CA SER A 166 5.41 6.21 4.53
C SER A 166 4.39 5.27 3.88
N ILE A 167 3.18 5.21 4.44
CA ILE A 167 2.08 4.34 4.05
C ILE A 167 0.87 5.22 3.76
N THR A 168 0.35 5.16 2.55
CA THR A 168 -0.71 6.05 2.09
C THR A 168 -2.10 5.43 2.21
N TYR A 169 -2.25 4.12 1.99
CA TYR A 169 -3.57 3.48 1.97
C TYR A 169 -3.59 2.04 2.54
N ASP A 170 -4.54 1.75 3.44
CA ASP A 170 -4.84 0.36 3.84
C ASP A 170 -5.71 -0.32 2.78
N THR A 171 -5.10 -1.27 2.06
CA THR A 171 -5.73 -2.02 0.97
C THR A 171 -6.05 -3.47 1.39
N THR A 172 -5.94 -3.81 2.67
CA THR A 172 -6.14 -5.17 3.19
C THR A 172 -7.45 -5.77 2.71
N ARG A 173 -8.54 -4.98 2.68
CA ARG A 173 -9.86 -5.46 2.25
C ARG A 173 -9.88 -5.92 0.78
N ARG A 174 -9.13 -5.28 -0.13
CA ARG A 174 -9.02 -5.69 -1.53
C ARG A 174 -8.48 -7.12 -1.61
N PHE A 175 -7.37 -7.38 -0.93
CA PHE A 175 -6.70 -8.68 -0.93
C PHE A 175 -7.45 -9.76 -0.14
N VAL A 176 -8.15 -9.40 0.95
CA VAL A 176 -9.02 -10.35 1.68
C VAL A 176 -10.13 -10.89 0.79
N ASN A 177 -10.65 -10.08 -0.14
CA ASN A 177 -11.67 -10.52 -1.09
C ASN A 177 -11.07 -11.33 -2.26
N MET A 178 -9.75 -11.35 -2.41
CA MET A 178 -9.07 -12.11 -3.46
C MET A 178 -8.76 -13.54 -3.00
N CYS A 179 -8.99 -14.49 -3.89
CA CYS A 179 -8.52 -15.85 -3.74
C CYS A 179 -7.21 -16.03 -4.50
N ILE A 180 -6.16 -16.46 -3.81
CA ILE A 180 -4.94 -16.97 -4.44
C ILE A 180 -5.29 -18.33 -5.05
N VAL A 181 -5.05 -18.48 -6.35
CA VAL A 181 -5.37 -19.69 -7.13
C VAL A 181 -4.13 -20.46 -7.56
N GLU A 182 -2.99 -19.78 -7.66
CA GLU A 182 -1.70 -20.41 -7.94
C GLU A 182 -0.60 -19.77 -7.09
N THR A 183 0.39 -20.56 -6.70
CA THR A 183 1.54 -20.09 -5.91
C THR A 183 2.80 -20.79 -6.35
N TYR A 184 3.87 -20.03 -6.51
CA TYR A 184 5.19 -20.47 -6.89
C TYR A 184 6.17 -20.05 -5.79
N TYR A 185 7.19 -20.87 -5.56
CA TYR A 185 8.19 -20.64 -4.53
C TYR A 185 9.60 -20.75 -5.06
N LYS A 186 10.45 -19.86 -4.59
CA LYS A 186 11.88 -19.90 -4.85
C LYS A 186 12.64 -19.47 -3.60
N LYS A 187 13.71 -20.20 -3.29
CA LYS A 187 14.64 -19.83 -2.23
C LYS A 187 15.82 -19.09 -2.86
N THR A 188 16.03 -17.84 -2.46
CA THR A 188 17.22 -17.07 -2.87
C THR A 188 18.29 -17.11 -1.78
N LYS A 189 19.43 -16.47 -2.06
CA LYS A 189 20.51 -16.33 -1.06
C LYS A 189 20.10 -15.40 0.09
N LYS A 190 19.16 -14.48 -0.13
CA LYS A 190 18.79 -13.42 0.82
C LYS A 190 17.50 -13.74 1.56
N HIS A 191 16.49 -14.27 0.87
CA HIS A 191 15.18 -14.54 1.45
C HIS A 191 14.46 -15.65 0.67
N SER A 192 13.26 -16.00 1.12
CA SER A 192 12.32 -16.80 0.33
C SER A 192 11.39 -15.88 -0.44
N GLU A 193 11.15 -16.19 -1.70
CA GLU A 193 10.26 -15.48 -2.61
C GLU A 193 9.06 -16.37 -2.93
N HIS A 194 7.87 -15.78 -2.88
CA HIS A 194 6.65 -16.35 -3.41
C HIS A 194 6.17 -15.51 -4.57
N VAL A 195 5.65 -16.16 -5.59
CA VAL A 195 4.92 -15.50 -6.68
C VAL A 195 3.54 -16.12 -6.71
N PHE A 196 2.49 -15.32 -6.75
CA PHE A 196 1.15 -15.87 -6.71
C PHE A 196 0.21 -15.17 -7.67
N LYS A 197 -0.80 -15.93 -8.10
CA LYS A 197 -1.87 -15.48 -8.99
C LYS A 197 -3.17 -15.42 -8.22
N THR A 198 -3.94 -14.36 -8.43
CA THR A 198 -5.31 -14.25 -7.92
C THR A 198 -6.33 -14.76 -8.93
N HIS A 199 -7.53 -15.08 -8.44
CA HIS A 199 -8.66 -15.48 -9.28
C HIS A 199 -9.11 -14.41 -10.30
N THR A 200 -8.78 -13.14 -10.06
CA THR A 200 -9.00 -12.00 -10.95
C THR A 200 -7.95 -11.90 -12.06
N GLY A 201 -6.86 -12.68 -11.98
CA GLY A 201 -5.80 -12.71 -12.99
C GLY A 201 -4.61 -11.83 -12.65
N GLU A 202 -4.61 -11.13 -11.52
CA GLU A 202 -3.49 -10.32 -11.04
C GLU A 202 -2.37 -11.21 -10.48
N TRP A 203 -1.14 -10.75 -10.65
CA TRP A 203 0.07 -11.47 -10.25
C TRP A 203 0.92 -10.63 -9.33
N TYR A 204 1.48 -11.28 -8.30
CA TYR A 204 2.24 -10.60 -7.26
C TYR A 204 3.53 -11.34 -6.95
N ARG A 205 4.61 -10.58 -6.76
CA ARG A 205 5.84 -11.06 -6.11
C ARG A 205 5.76 -10.70 -4.63
N TYR A 206 6.10 -11.64 -3.75
CA TYR A 206 5.99 -11.50 -2.29
C TYR A 206 7.20 -12.08 -1.58
N TYR A 207 7.88 -11.28 -0.77
CA TYR A 207 9.10 -11.70 -0.09
C TYR A 207 9.35 -10.91 1.19
N ALA A 208 10.21 -11.45 2.06
CA ALA A 208 10.53 -10.80 3.33
C ALA A 208 11.30 -9.49 3.10
N GLY A 209 10.83 -8.40 3.71
CA GLY A 209 11.49 -7.10 3.66
C GLY A 209 12.72 -7.01 4.57
N ASP A 210 12.83 -7.92 5.54
CA ASP A 210 14.01 -8.07 6.39
C ASP A 210 14.35 -9.54 6.68
N THR A 211 15.47 -9.75 7.38
CA THR A 211 15.96 -11.10 7.71
C THR A 211 15.20 -11.75 8.87
N LYS A 212 14.42 -10.98 9.63
CA LYS A 212 13.68 -11.44 10.80
C LYS A 212 12.21 -11.79 10.47
N ASN A 213 11.80 -11.65 9.20
CA ASN A 213 10.42 -11.79 8.74
C ASN A 213 9.44 -10.93 9.57
N ASN A 214 9.87 -9.70 9.83
CA ASN A 214 9.08 -8.72 10.57
C ASN A 214 7.99 -8.11 9.68
N PHE A 215 8.32 -7.89 8.41
CA PHE A 215 7.40 -7.41 7.39
C PHE A 215 7.77 -8.02 6.04
N TRP A 216 6.85 -7.90 5.09
CA TRP A 216 7.04 -8.37 3.73
C TRP A 216 6.79 -7.25 2.74
N ILE A 217 7.44 -7.37 1.61
CA ILE A 217 7.26 -6.53 0.44
C ILE A 217 6.42 -7.32 -0.55
N MET A 218 5.50 -6.64 -1.21
CA MET A 218 4.71 -7.18 -2.29
C MET A 218 4.71 -6.21 -3.47
N GLU A 219 4.89 -6.76 -4.66
CA GLU A 219 4.97 -6.00 -5.92
C GLU A 219 4.00 -6.59 -6.94
N ASP A 220 3.35 -5.72 -7.70
CA ASP A 220 2.56 -6.09 -8.86
C ASP A 220 3.49 -6.61 -9.97
N ILE A 221 3.08 -7.68 -10.67
CA ILE A 221 3.78 -8.19 -11.85
C ILE A 221 2.82 -8.07 -13.04
N GLU A 222 3.06 -7.09 -13.91
CA GLU A 222 2.14 -6.74 -14.99
C GLU A 222 2.85 -6.65 -16.35
N GLY A 223 2.06 -6.57 -17.42
CA GLY A 223 2.55 -6.25 -18.75
C GLY A 223 3.73 -7.11 -19.22
N GLU A 224 4.77 -6.46 -19.75
CA GLU A 224 6.00 -7.11 -20.19
C GLU A 224 6.75 -7.88 -19.09
N GLU A 225 6.72 -7.40 -17.84
CA GLU A 225 7.38 -8.10 -16.74
C GLU A 225 6.74 -9.47 -16.52
N LEU A 226 5.40 -9.52 -16.54
CA LEU A 226 4.67 -10.77 -16.37
C LEU A 226 4.91 -11.76 -17.52
N VAL A 227 4.93 -11.28 -18.76
CA VAL A 227 5.19 -12.12 -19.94
C VAL A 227 6.60 -12.69 -19.91
N SER A 228 7.58 -11.88 -19.51
CA SER A 228 8.99 -12.28 -19.43
C SER A 228 9.38 -12.93 -18.09
N PHE A 229 8.42 -13.14 -17.19
CA PHE A 229 8.69 -13.61 -15.84
C PHE A 229 9.29 -15.03 -15.85
N PRO A 230 10.39 -15.28 -15.12
CA PRO A 230 11.11 -16.55 -15.20
C PRO A 230 10.49 -17.63 -14.31
N PHE A 231 9.24 -18.03 -14.60
CA PHE A 231 8.49 -19.04 -13.83
C PHE A 231 9.24 -20.37 -13.68
N HIS A 232 10.01 -20.79 -14.70
CA HIS A 232 10.84 -22.00 -14.68
C HIS A 232 11.90 -22.03 -13.57
N LEU A 233 12.23 -20.88 -12.95
CA LEU A 233 13.12 -20.81 -11.79
C LEU A 233 12.41 -21.04 -10.45
N TYR A 234 11.09 -21.18 -10.47
CA TYR A 234 10.26 -21.37 -9.29
C TYR A 234 9.62 -22.75 -9.28
N THR A 235 9.32 -23.26 -8.09
CA THR A 235 8.58 -24.51 -7.89
C THR A 235 7.12 -24.18 -7.63
N LEU A 236 6.21 -24.74 -8.44
CA LEU A 236 4.77 -24.65 -8.18
C LEU A 236 4.44 -25.31 -6.84
N GLN A 237 3.73 -24.60 -5.98
CA GLN A 237 3.25 -25.09 -4.70
C GLN A 237 1.77 -25.49 -4.80
N GLU A 238 1.37 -26.46 -3.98
CA GLU A 238 -0.04 -26.77 -3.81
C GLU A 238 -0.73 -25.58 -3.12
N THR A 239 -1.75 -25.02 -3.75
CA THR A 239 -2.54 -23.92 -3.16
C THR A 239 -3.79 -24.51 -2.50
N ALA A 240 -4.14 -24.02 -1.30
CA ALA A 240 -5.31 -24.53 -0.60
C ALA A 240 -6.57 -24.24 -1.44
N PRO A 241 -7.43 -25.24 -1.71
CA PRO A 241 -8.67 -25.00 -2.42
C PRO A 241 -9.52 -23.98 -1.68
N ARG A 242 -9.98 -22.94 -2.38
CA ARG A 242 -10.88 -21.92 -1.85
C ARG A 242 -12.12 -21.82 -2.73
N GLN A 243 -13.25 -21.52 -2.10
CA GLN A 243 -14.45 -21.19 -2.85
C GLN A 243 -14.23 -19.84 -3.52
N LEU A 244 -14.18 -19.83 -4.85
CA LEU A 244 -14.10 -18.58 -5.60
C LEU A 244 -15.35 -17.73 -5.34
N PRO A 245 -15.21 -16.40 -5.23
CA PRO A 245 -16.35 -15.50 -5.25
C PRO A 245 -17.25 -15.80 -6.45
N LYS A 246 -18.56 -15.71 -6.28
CA LYS A 246 -19.48 -15.84 -7.42
C LYS A 246 -19.14 -14.72 -8.40
N LYS A 247 -18.71 -15.08 -9.60
CA LYS A 247 -18.51 -14.12 -10.69
C LYS A 247 -19.81 -13.31 -10.83
N GLU A 248 -19.70 -11.98 -10.77
CA GLU A 248 -20.85 -11.13 -11.04
C GLU A 248 -21.40 -11.48 -12.42
N LYS A 249 -22.72 -11.41 -12.59
CA LYS A 249 -23.32 -11.67 -13.91
C LYS A 249 -22.83 -10.59 -14.86
N GLU A 250 -21.84 -10.92 -15.69
CA GLU A 250 -21.39 -10.07 -16.78
C GLU A 250 -22.61 -9.72 -17.64
N ILE A 251 -22.83 -8.42 -17.83
CA ILE A 251 -23.83 -7.94 -18.77
C ILE A 251 -23.34 -8.34 -20.15
N LYS A 252 -23.96 -9.36 -20.74
CA LYS A 252 -23.72 -9.73 -22.14
C LYS A 252 -24.31 -8.64 -23.03
N ILE A 253 -23.47 -7.67 -23.38
CA ILE A 253 -23.79 -6.68 -24.40
C ILE A 253 -23.60 -7.35 -25.76
N ASP A 254 -24.64 -7.36 -26.58
CA ASP A 254 -24.55 -7.82 -27.96
C ASP A 254 -23.90 -6.73 -28.83
N TRP A 255 -22.56 -6.72 -28.81
CA TRP A 255 -21.76 -5.78 -29.58
C TRP A 255 -21.91 -5.97 -31.10
N SER A 256 -22.40 -7.13 -31.56
CA SER A 256 -22.57 -7.42 -33.00
C SER A 256 -23.51 -6.43 -33.71
N LYS A 257 -24.36 -5.72 -32.95
CA LYS A 257 -25.26 -4.68 -33.46
C LYS A 257 -24.59 -3.35 -33.78
N PHE A 258 -23.39 -3.12 -33.25
CA PHE A 258 -22.63 -1.88 -33.41
C PHE A 258 -21.47 -2.03 -34.39
N ILE A 259 -21.38 -3.16 -35.08
CA ILE A 259 -20.24 -3.52 -35.91
C ILE A 259 -20.64 -3.55 -37.38
N GLU A 260 -19.93 -2.79 -38.19
CA GLU A 260 -20.09 -2.79 -39.64
C GLU A 260 -19.49 -4.08 -40.22
N LYS A 261 -20.37 -5.05 -40.52
CA LYS A 261 -19.95 -6.40 -40.92
C LYS A 261 -19.15 -6.46 -42.21
N GLU A 262 -19.31 -5.46 -43.08
CA GLU A 262 -18.67 -5.37 -44.39
C GLU A 262 -17.36 -4.58 -44.35
N GLU A 263 -17.04 -3.93 -43.23
CA GLU A 263 -15.80 -3.19 -43.08
C GLU A 263 -14.60 -4.15 -43.03
N ILE A 264 -13.56 -3.80 -43.78
CA ILE A 264 -12.31 -4.58 -43.87
C ILE A 264 -11.35 -4.05 -42.81
N TYR A 265 -10.83 -4.97 -42.00
CA TYR A 265 -9.83 -4.70 -40.98
C TYR A 265 -8.55 -5.46 -41.28
N ASP A 266 -7.43 -4.95 -40.76
CA ASP A 266 -6.13 -5.61 -40.75
C ASP A 266 -5.93 -6.35 -39.42
N PHE A 267 -5.47 -7.59 -39.49
CA PHE A 267 -5.34 -8.48 -38.32
C PHE A 267 -3.88 -8.83 -38.06
N TYR A 268 -3.52 -8.85 -36.77
CA TYR A 268 -2.16 -9.09 -36.30
C TYR A 268 -2.14 -10.10 -35.17
N TYR A 269 -1.02 -10.81 -35.03
CA TYR A 269 -0.75 -11.72 -33.92
C TYR A 269 0.54 -11.31 -33.20
N SER A 270 0.46 -11.22 -31.87
CA SER A 270 1.62 -11.11 -30.97
C SER A 270 1.60 -12.29 -29.99
N GLU A 271 2.74 -12.99 -29.86
CA GLU A 271 2.88 -14.08 -28.89
C GLU A 271 2.91 -13.51 -27.46
N LYS A 272 3.49 -12.32 -27.26
CA LYS A 272 3.48 -11.62 -25.97
C LYS A 272 2.06 -11.33 -25.50
N GLU A 273 1.25 -10.71 -26.35
CA GLU A 273 -0.14 -10.38 -26.00
C GLU A 273 -0.99 -11.64 -25.77
N PHE A 274 -0.79 -12.67 -26.61
CA PHE A 274 -1.47 -13.94 -26.42
C PHE A 274 -1.11 -14.56 -25.06
N THR A 275 0.17 -14.56 -24.71
CA THR A 275 0.67 -15.05 -23.42
C THR A 275 0.04 -14.28 -22.25
N LEU A 276 0.04 -12.94 -22.30
CA LEU A 276 -0.55 -12.11 -21.25
C LEU A 276 -2.04 -12.42 -21.06
N ARG A 277 -2.81 -12.57 -22.15
CA ARG A 277 -4.23 -12.93 -22.07
C ARG A 277 -4.46 -14.23 -21.31
N ILE A 278 -3.68 -15.26 -21.61
CA ILE A 278 -3.76 -16.55 -20.91
C ILE A 278 -3.38 -16.39 -19.43
N LEU A 279 -2.31 -15.64 -19.14
CA LEU A 279 -1.89 -15.35 -17.78
C LEU A 279 -2.93 -14.54 -16.99
N HIS A 280 -3.75 -13.70 -17.63
CA HIS A 280 -4.87 -12.96 -17.04
C HIS A 280 -6.22 -13.71 -17.08
N ASN A 281 -6.22 -15.04 -17.18
CA ASN A 281 -7.43 -15.88 -17.16
C ASN A 281 -8.40 -15.65 -18.33
N LYS A 282 -7.96 -15.14 -19.49
CA LYS A 282 -8.82 -15.20 -20.68
C LYS A 282 -9.03 -16.64 -21.13
N THR A 283 -10.29 -17.04 -21.24
CA THR A 283 -10.70 -18.42 -21.52
C THR A 283 -11.11 -18.65 -22.98
N TRP A 284 -10.83 -17.72 -23.89
CA TRP A 284 -11.16 -17.86 -25.31
C TRP A 284 -10.05 -17.37 -26.23
N ASN A 285 -10.10 -17.83 -27.48
CA ASN A 285 -9.32 -17.33 -28.60
C ASN A 285 -10.17 -16.50 -29.54
N ASP A 286 -9.58 -15.44 -30.07
CA ASP A 286 -10.12 -14.71 -31.21
C ASP A 286 -9.51 -15.30 -32.50
N LEU A 287 -10.38 -15.76 -33.40
CA LEU A 287 -10.00 -16.38 -34.67
C LEU A 287 -10.56 -15.59 -35.84
N VAL A 288 -9.77 -15.43 -36.89
CA VAL A 288 -10.17 -14.77 -38.15
C VAL A 288 -9.92 -15.71 -39.33
N ASN A 289 -10.85 -15.75 -40.29
CA ASN A 289 -10.69 -16.48 -41.53
C ASN A 289 -9.96 -15.60 -42.56
N ILE A 290 -8.71 -15.94 -42.87
CA ILE A 290 -7.92 -15.26 -43.90
C ILE A 290 -7.67 -16.25 -45.02
N ASN A 291 -8.20 -15.96 -46.21
CA ASN A 291 -8.04 -16.79 -47.41
C ASN A 291 -8.47 -18.26 -47.24
N GLY A 292 -9.50 -18.52 -46.44
CA GLY A 292 -10.03 -19.86 -46.18
C GLY A 292 -9.41 -20.57 -44.97
N GLU A 293 -8.41 -19.97 -44.31
CA GLU A 293 -7.75 -20.52 -43.14
C GLU A 293 -8.11 -19.74 -41.87
N TRP A 294 -8.49 -20.45 -40.80
CA TRP A 294 -8.71 -19.85 -39.49
C TRP A 294 -7.38 -19.62 -38.78
N LYS A 295 -7.08 -18.36 -38.48
CA LYS A 295 -5.85 -17.93 -37.79
C LYS A 295 -6.20 -17.23 -36.49
N ARG A 296 -5.39 -17.45 -35.46
CA ARG A 296 -5.49 -16.71 -34.19
C ARG A 296 -4.96 -15.30 -34.38
N PHE A 297 -5.68 -14.31 -33.88
CA PHE A 297 -5.23 -12.93 -33.85
C PHE A 297 -5.28 -12.38 -32.43
N THR A 298 -4.47 -11.36 -32.16
CA THR A 298 -4.53 -10.59 -30.91
C THR A 298 -4.98 -9.16 -31.17
N LYS A 299 -4.75 -8.61 -32.38
CA LYS A 299 -5.23 -7.27 -32.74
C LYS A 299 -6.02 -7.23 -34.04
N LYS A 300 -6.93 -6.26 -34.06
CA LYS A 300 -7.75 -5.83 -35.19
C LYS A 300 -7.68 -4.32 -35.27
N VAL A 301 -7.26 -3.77 -36.41
CA VAL A 301 -7.22 -2.33 -36.67
C VAL A 301 -7.89 -1.99 -37.98
N SER A 302 -8.37 -0.75 -38.12
CA SER A 302 -8.94 -0.29 -39.38
C SER A 302 -7.87 -0.36 -40.46
N ARG A 303 -8.29 -0.67 -41.69
CA ARG A 303 -7.33 -0.90 -42.76
C ARG A 303 -6.43 0.33 -43.00
N GLY A 304 -5.12 0.11 -43.00
CA GLY A 304 -4.13 1.17 -43.20
C GLY A 304 -3.79 1.97 -41.93
N GLU A 305 -4.36 1.61 -40.78
CA GLU A 305 -3.90 2.08 -39.47
C GLU A 305 -2.80 1.16 -38.94
N GLU A 306 -1.89 1.74 -38.15
CA GLU A 306 -0.89 0.96 -37.43
C GLU A 306 -1.54 0.34 -36.17
N PRO A 307 -1.11 -0.88 -35.79
CA PRO A 307 -1.45 -1.45 -34.48
C PRO A 307 -1.10 -0.47 -33.35
N PHE A 308 -2.05 -0.22 -32.45
CA PHE A 308 -1.78 0.61 -31.28
C PHE A 308 -0.94 -0.17 -30.27
N GLU A 309 0.09 0.43 -29.71
CA GLU A 309 0.78 -0.13 -28.54
C GLU A 309 -0.18 -0.14 -27.34
N SER A 310 -0.30 -1.28 -26.67
CA SER A 310 -0.99 -1.30 -25.38
C SER A 310 -0.07 -0.67 -24.33
N TRP A 311 -0.64 0.06 -23.36
CA TRP A 311 0.14 0.74 -22.32
C TRP A 311 1.10 -0.19 -21.56
N ASP A 312 0.83 -1.50 -21.56
CA ASP A 312 1.54 -2.48 -20.74
C ASP A 312 2.39 -3.49 -21.53
N ILE A 313 2.31 -3.51 -22.87
CA ILE A 313 3.10 -4.42 -23.72
C ILE A 313 3.64 -3.70 -24.95
N ASN A 314 4.97 -3.76 -25.13
CA ASN A 314 5.59 -3.41 -26.39
C ASN A 314 5.36 -4.54 -27.42
N CYS A 315 4.71 -4.15 -28.50
CA CYS A 315 4.20 -5.03 -29.54
C CYS A 315 5.14 -5.18 -30.75
N ASP A 316 6.44 -4.96 -30.55
CA ASP A 316 7.49 -5.17 -31.55
C ASP A 316 7.50 -6.60 -32.18
N ASP A 317 6.79 -7.58 -31.61
CA ASP A 317 6.70 -8.97 -32.09
C ASP A 317 5.50 -9.25 -33.00
N GLU A 318 4.77 -8.23 -33.42
CA GLU A 318 3.55 -8.40 -34.21
C GLU A 318 3.77 -8.91 -35.63
N VAL A 319 2.97 -9.90 -36.00
CA VAL A 319 2.95 -10.48 -37.34
C VAL A 319 1.62 -10.16 -38.01
N PHE A 320 1.67 -9.47 -39.15
CA PHE A 320 0.50 -9.26 -39.99
C PHE A 320 -0.02 -10.59 -40.56
N LEU A 321 -1.29 -10.88 -40.30
CA LEU A 321 -1.94 -12.13 -40.72
C LEU A 321 -2.66 -11.99 -42.07
N GLY A 322 -3.15 -10.79 -42.38
CA GLY A 322 -3.98 -10.47 -43.53
C GLY A 322 -5.15 -9.54 -43.17
N SER A 323 -5.96 -9.22 -44.18
CA SER A 323 -7.17 -8.41 -44.03
C SER A 323 -8.42 -9.25 -44.24
N ALA A 324 -9.46 -9.01 -43.44
CA ALA A 324 -10.76 -9.68 -43.57
C ALA A 324 -11.90 -8.80 -43.03
N THR A 325 -13.14 -9.26 -43.22
CA THR A 325 -14.32 -8.58 -42.69
C THR A 325 -14.65 -9.06 -41.28
N PHE A 326 -15.48 -8.32 -40.56
CA PHE A 326 -15.93 -8.78 -39.24
C PHE A 326 -16.76 -10.07 -39.30
N GLY A 327 -17.42 -10.36 -40.41
CA GLY A 327 -18.13 -11.62 -40.64
C GLY A 327 -17.23 -12.86 -40.64
N ASP A 328 -15.92 -12.66 -40.79
CA ASP A 328 -14.91 -13.71 -40.84
C ASP A 328 -14.25 -13.96 -39.47
N ILE A 329 -14.81 -13.42 -38.38
CA ILE A 329 -14.29 -13.60 -37.02
C ILE A 329 -15.18 -14.57 -36.24
N LYS A 330 -14.57 -15.37 -35.37
CA LYS A 330 -15.27 -16.12 -34.32
C LYS A 330 -14.45 -16.18 -33.04
N GLU A 331 -15.14 -16.34 -31.92
CA GLU A 331 -14.53 -16.67 -30.63
C GLU A 331 -14.63 -18.18 -30.40
N GLU A 332 -13.58 -18.77 -29.84
CA GLU A 332 -13.55 -20.18 -29.48
C GLU A 332 -13.06 -20.34 -28.04
N GLU A 333 -13.93 -20.85 -27.15
CA GLU A 333 -13.58 -21.12 -25.75
C GLU A 333 -12.54 -22.25 -25.67
N PHE A 334 -11.52 -22.03 -24.84
CA PHE A 334 -10.62 -23.08 -24.45
C PHE A 334 -11.28 -24.03 -23.46
N THR A 335 -11.02 -25.32 -23.65
CA THR A 335 -11.25 -26.31 -22.60
C THR A 335 -10.31 -26.08 -21.42
N GLU A 336 -10.71 -26.51 -20.22
CA GLU A 336 -9.84 -26.47 -19.03
C GLU A 336 -8.49 -27.15 -19.27
N GLN A 337 -8.49 -28.28 -19.98
CA GLN A 337 -7.27 -29.01 -20.33
C GLN A 337 -6.34 -28.19 -21.24
N GLN A 338 -6.89 -27.47 -22.22
CA GLN A 338 -6.10 -26.58 -23.10
C GLN A 338 -5.50 -25.42 -22.31
N LEU A 339 -6.28 -24.78 -21.44
CA LEU A 339 -5.77 -23.69 -20.59
C LEU A 339 -4.65 -24.17 -19.67
N HIS A 340 -4.83 -25.32 -19.02
CA HIS A 340 -3.79 -25.91 -18.18
C HIS A 340 -2.51 -26.21 -18.96
N GLN A 341 -2.63 -26.76 -20.18
CA GLN A 341 -1.48 -27.03 -21.03
C GLN A 341 -0.77 -25.75 -21.47
N LEU A 342 -1.51 -24.73 -21.92
CA LEU A 342 -0.94 -23.44 -22.31
C LEU A 342 -0.21 -22.77 -21.16
N CYS A 343 -0.81 -22.74 -19.96
CA CYS A 343 -0.16 -22.22 -18.77
C CYS A 343 1.11 -23.02 -18.43
N ALA A 344 1.09 -24.35 -18.53
CA ALA A 344 2.27 -25.18 -18.31
C ALA A 344 3.39 -24.88 -19.32
N GLU A 345 3.05 -24.75 -20.60
CA GLU A 345 3.99 -24.40 -21.65
C GLU A 345 4.61 -23.03 -21.41
N ILE A 346 3.81 -22.01 -21.04
CA ILE A 346 4.29 -20.67 -20.71
C ILE A 346 5.29 -20.72 -19.54
N ARG A 347 5.00 -21.50 -18.49
CA ARG A 347 5.86 -21.59 -17.30
C ARG A 347 7.23 -22.19 -17.58
N GLU A 348 7.30 -23.16 -18.48
CA GLU A 348 8.54 -23.88 -18.82
C GLU A 348 9.42 -23.12 -19.83
N ARG A 349 8.91 -22.07 -20.48
CA ARG A 349 9.67 -21.29 -21.47
C ARG A 349 10.83 -20.54 -20.79
N PRO A 350 12.09 -20.78 -21.21
CA PRO A 350 13.20 -19.89 -20.88
C PRO A 350 13.11 -18.67 -21.82
N TYR A 351 12.91 -17.48 -21.27
CA TYR A 351 12.63 -16.27 -22.06
C TYR A 351 13.83 -15.78 -22.91
N ASP A 352 15.03 -16.33 -22.72
CA ASP A 352 16.21 -16.09 -23.57
C ASP A 352 16.02 -16.47 -25.06
N ARG A 353 14.88 -17.08 -25.42
CA ARG A 353 14.53 -17.44 -26.81
C ARG A 353 13.29 -16.72 -27.37
N ALA A 354 12.63 -15.85 -26.63
CA ALA A 354 11.44 -15.13 -27.11
C ALA A 354 11.78 -13.84 -27.89
N SER A 355 13.06 -13.45 -27.94
CA SER A 355 13.55 -12.24 -28.63
C SER A 355 14.21 -12.53 -29.99
N LYS A 356 13.88 -13.65 -30.65
CA LYS A 356 14.43 -13.99 -31.97
C LYS A 356 13.38 -14.35 -32.99
#